data_AF-A0A0L6WDW9-F1
#
_entry.id   AF-A0A0L6WDW9-F1
#
_cell.length_a   1.000
_cell.length_b   1.000
_cell.length_c   1.000
_cell.angle_alpha   90.00
_cell.angle_beta   90.00
_cell.angle_gamma   90.00
#
_symmetry.space_group_name_H-M   'P 1'
#
loop_
_entity.id
_entity.type
_entity.pdbx_description
1 polymer ?
#
loop_
_entity_poly.entity_id
_entity_poly.type
_entity_poly.pdbx_seq_one_letter_code
_entity_poly.pdbx_strand_id
1 'polypeptide(L)'
;MSTTTTIPMTMMAKFMWKLVFDYDNTVNTVSHDHTYALTMTGTYTPTIFNEYVATEARKLVGQGKFVSGVAYHPVSVTFTNTEQMSKEVFGFLHHMTMDQKEEITTYTRTEVLKHVIAPKTRVLLYQRVFEAPGMVIHERTTKMVTIPLTKEEVVEKIPMQMMMKPMMFVKGLKVVYSDSHLDAPTDRIRDVFGGSDEINYMYGGKYVWLVPMMTTMVSEAINHFDLVITSNADPHHDDLAKGAGGAYRYLIPVKKTTTDLLMTELTLARFSSDVHLLLSTMFYPHLPKGFTTDINMERGGEYLYLVWKLQKVYVV
;
A
#
# COMPACT_ATOMS: atom_id res chain seq x y z
N MET A 1 13.49 -17.60 -9.18
CA MET A 1 12.50 -16.53 -8.90
C MET A 1 11.55 -16.45 -10.09
N SER A 2 10.27 -16.77 -9.90
CA SER A 2 9.27 -16.70 -10.97
C SER A 2 9.04 -15.23 -11.34
N THR A 3 9.31 -14.87 -12.60
CA THR A 3 8.97 -13.58 -13.18
C THR A 3 7.45 -13.46 -13.20
N THR A 4 6.86 -12.91 -12.14
CA THR A 4 5.42 -12.73 -12.06
C THR A 4 5.01 -11.74 -13.15
N THR A 5 4.34 -12.24 -14.18
CA THR A 5 3.83 -11.47 -15.32
C THR A 5 2.82 -10.45 -14.84
N THR A 6 2.95 -9.21 -15.31
CA THR A 6 1.96 -8.17 -15.06
C THR A 6 0.76 -8.36 -15.99
N ILE A 7 -0.44 -8.05 -15.49
CA ILE A 7 -1.71 -8.23 -16.21
C ILE A 7 -2.29 -6.84 -16.52
N PRO A 8 -2.59 -6.52 -17.79
CA PRO A 8 -3.19 -5.23 -18.13
C PRO A 8 -4.66 -5.17 -17.70
N MET A 9 -5.04 -4.01 -17.19
CA MET A 9 -6.41 -3.70 -16.78
C MET A 9 -6.76 -2.28 -17.22
N THR A 10 -8.01 -2.03 -17.58
CA THR A 10 -8.49 -0.70 -17.95
C THR A 10 -9.63 -0.29 -17.04
N MET A 11 -9.53 0.92 -16.50
CA MET A 11 -10.58 1.58 -15.72
C MET A 11 -10.95 2.90 -16.37
N MET A 12 -12.13 3.43 -16.06
CA MET A 12 -12.56 4.74 -16.56
C MET A 12 -12.38 5.78 -15.46
N ALA A 13 -11.64 6.84 -15.79
CA ALA A 13 -11.65 8.10 -15.06
C ALA A 13 -12.42 9.14 -15.89
N LYS A 14 -12.63 10.32 -15.33
CA LYS A 14 -13.21 11.45 -16.06
C LYS A 14 -12.61 12.78 -15.63
N PHE A 15 -12.50 13.69 -16.57
CA PHE A 15 -12.37 15.10 -16.29
C PHE A 15 -13.74 15.75 -16.36
N MET A 16 -13.96 16.74 -15.50
CA MET A 16 -15.16 17.56 -15.57
C MET A 16 -14.89 19.03 -15.30
N TRP A 17 -15.70 19.89 -15.90
CA TRP A 17 -15.64 21.34 -15.68
C TRP A 17 -16.70 21.75 -14.66
N LYS A 18 -16.26 22.13 -13.46
CA LYS A 18 -17.14 22.63 -12.40
C LYS A 18 -17.22 24.15 -12.49
N LEU A 19 -18.43 24.70 -12.56
CA LEU A 19 -18.64 26.15 -12.53
C LEU A 19 -18.15 26.71 -11.18
N VAL A 20 -17.31 27.73 -11.26
CA VAL A 20 -16.65 28.39 -10.14
C VAL A 20 -17.34 29.70 -9.81
N PHE A 21 -17.56 30.53 -10.83
CA PHE A 21 -18.38 31.72 -10.73
C PHE A 21 -19.02 32.06 -12.08
N ASP A 22 -20.07 32.86 -12.00
CA ASP A 22 -20.80 33.44 -13.12
C ASP A 22 -21.01 34.92 -12.82
N TYR A 23 -20.31 35.78 -13.56
CA TYR A 23 -20.33 37.22 -13.37
C TYR A 23 -20.90 37.90 -14.60
N ASP A 24 -22.02 38.59 -14.41
CA ASP A 24 -22.73 39.29 -15.47
C ASP A 24 -22.46 40.80 -15.40
N ASN A 25 -21.64 41.30 -16.33
CA ASN A 25 -21.34 42.72 -16.52
C ASN A 25 -22.11 43.33 -17.72
N THR A 26 -23.17 42.66 -18.19
CA THR A 26 -23.87 43.06 -19.42
C THR A 26 -24.60 44.39 -19.31
N VAL A 27 -25.02 44.78 -18.10
CA VAL A 27 -25.74 46.04 -17.86
C VAL A 27 -24.80 47.25 -17.70
N ASN A 28 -23.57 47.04 -17.26
CA ASN A 28 -22.65 48.14 -16.96
C ASN A 28 -21.90 48.66 -18.19
N THR A 29 -21.37 49.87 -18.10
CA THR A 29 -20.59 50.55 -19.16
C THR A 29 -19.10 50.64 -18.82
N VAL A 30 -18.71 50.20 -17.62
CA VAL A 30 -17.31 50.18 -17.16
C VAL A 30 -16.83 48.74 -16.92
N SER A 31 -15.51 48.56 -16.99
CA SER A 31 -14.87 47.31 -16.59
C SER A 31 -14.86 47.15 -15.07
N HIS A 32 -14.93 45.91 -14.59
CA HIS A 32 -14.81 45.59 -13.18
C HIS A 32 -13.66 44.63 -12.93
N ASP A 33 -12.82 44.96 -11.94
CA ASP A 33 -11.84 44.03 -11.40
C ASP A 33 -12.57 42.98 -10.56
N HIS A 34 -12.44 41.73 -10.96
CA HIS A 34 -12.96 40.60 -10.24
C HIS A 34 -11.82 39.77 -9.67
N THR A 35 -11.85 39.54 -8.36
CA THR A 35 -10.86 38.73 -7.65
C THR A 35 -11.55 37.48 -7.12
N TYR A 36 -10.96 36.32 -7.38
CA TYR A 36 -11.48 35.03 -6.95
C TYR A 36 -10.40 34.18 -6.28
N ALA A 37 -10.73 33.55 -5.15
CA ALA A 37 -9.85 32.60 -4.48
C ALA A 37 -10.11 31.18 -5.04
N LEU A 38 -9.27 30.72 -5.95
CA LEU A 38 -9.30 29.37 -6.49
C LEU A 38 -8.73 28.39 -5.47
N THR A 39 -9.56 27.47 -5.00
CA THR A 39 -9.14 26.39 -4.12
C THR A 39 -8.90 25.11 -4.93
N MET A 40 -7.69 24.59 -4.87
CA MET A 40 -7.30 23.28 -5.35
C MET A 40 -7.27 22.33 -4.17
N THR A 41 -7.97 21.21 -4.31
CA THR A 41 -7.99 20.12 -3.35
C THR A 41 -7.71 18.82 -4.07
N GLY A 42 -7.18 17.85 -3.36
CA GLY A 42 -7.20 16.48 -3.85
C GLY A 42 -7.34 15.53 -2.70
N THR A 43 -8.10 14.48 -2.93
CA THR A 43 -8.33 13.40 -1.98
C THR A 43 -8.09 12.08 -2.68
N TYR A 44 -7.34 11.20 -2.02
CA TYR A 44 -7.22 9.78 -2.39
C TYR A 44 -7.59 8.90 -1.21
N THR A 45 -8.46 7.94 -1.49
CA THR A 45 -8.96 6.95 -0.55
C THR A 45 -8.57 5.56 -1.07
N PRO A 46 -7.44 5.00 -0.59
CA PRO A 46 -6.91 3.71 -1.05
C PRO A 46 -7.93 2.57 -1.00
N THR A 47 -8.73 2.52 0.06
CA THR A 47 -9.77 1.49 0.25
C THR A 47 -10.76 1.45 -0.91
N ILE A 48 -11.35 2.60 -1.26
CA ILE A 48 -12.33 2.72 -2.35
C ILE A 48 -11.69 2.33 -3.69
N PHE A 49 -10.45 2.76 -3.92
CA PHE A 49 -9.73 2.42 -5.15
C PHE A 49 -9.48 0.91 -5.25
N ASN A 50 -8.93 0.30 -4.20
CA ASN A 50 -8.60 -1.13 -4.20
C ASN A 50 -9.85 -2.03 -4.26
N GLU A 51 -10.96 -1.64 -3.61
CA GLU A 51 -12.25 -2.35 -3.72
C GLU A 51 -12.78 -2.31 -5.15
N TYR A 52 -12.67 -1.17 -5.82
CA TYR A 52 -13.07 -1.01 -7.20
C TYR A 52 -12.20 -1.88 -8.13
N VAL A 53 -10.88 -1.84 -7.95
CA VAL A 53 -9.93 -2.67 -8.70
C VAL A 53 -10.27 -4.16 -8.54
N ALA A 54 -10.46 -4.62 -7.31
CA ALA A 54 -10.82 -6.02 -7.07
C ALA A 54 -12.13 -6.38 -7.77
N THR A 55 -13.14 -5.50 -7.69
CA THR A 55 -14.45 -5.69 -8.33
C THR A 55 -14.35 -5.80 -9.85
N GLU A 56 -13.61 -4.91 -10.51
CA GLU A 56 -13.40 -4.99 -11.96
C GLU A 56 -12.56 -6.20 -12.35
N ALA A 57 -11.56 -6.59 -11.55
CA ALA A 57 -10.79 -7.81 -11.77
C ALA A 57 -11.66 -9.08 -11.69
N ARG A 58 -12.65 -9.15 -10.79
CA ARG A 58 -13.56 -10.33 -10.68
C ARG A 58 -14.32 -10.58 -11.98
N LYS A 59 -14.75 -9.50 -12.65
CA LYS A 59 -15.45 -9.58 -13.95
C LYS A 59 -14.58 -10.21 -15.04
N LEU A 60 -13.26 -10.14 -14.89
CA LEU A 60 -12.27 -10.64 -15.84
C LEU A 60 -11.75 -12.05 -15.48
N VAL A 61 -12.17 -12.63 -14.34
CA VAL A 61 -11.81 -14.01 -13.95
C VAL A 61 -12.34 -15.03 -14.96
N GLY A 62 -13.61 -14.89 -15.37
CA GLY A 62 -14.21 -15.77 -16.39
C GLY A 62 -13.55 -15.69 -17.77
N GLN A 63 -12.71 -14.67 -18.00
CA GLN A 63 -11.92 -14.50 -19.22
C GLN A 63 -10.50 -15.06 -19.09
N GLY A 64 -10.15 -15.69 -17.96
CA GLY A 64 -8.83 -16.25 -17.70
C GLY A 64 -7.72 -15.20 -17.49
N LYS A 65 -8.06 -13.92 -17.33
CA LYS A 65 -7.07 -12.84 -17.12
C LYS A 65 -6.64 -12.72 -15.67
N PHE A 66 -7.55 -13.02 -14.74
CA PHE A 66 -7.31 -12.95 -13.31
C PHE A 66 -7.69 -14.27 -12.65
N VAL A 67 -7.06 -14.56 -11.52
CA VAL A 67 -7.28 -15.79 -10.74
C VAL A 67 -8.13 -15.47 -9.51
N SER A 68 -9.19 -16.23 -9.30
CA SER A 68 -10.03 -16.12 -8.10
C SER A 68 -9.27 -16.52 -6.84
N GLY A 69 -9.49 -15.78 -5.74
CA GLY A 69 -8.80 -16.02 -4.47
C GLY A 69 -7.41 -15.39 -4.40
N VAL A 70 -6.99 -14.64 -5.44
CA VAL A 70 -5.75 -13.86 -5.47
C VAL A 70 -6.08 -12.38 -5.30
N ALA A 71 -5.19 -11.63 -4.65
CA ALA A 71 -5.26 -10.18 -4.59
C ALA A 71 -4.24 -9.57 -5.55
N TYR A 72 -4.57 -8.42 -6.12
CA TYR A 72 -3.74 -7.72 -7.10
C TYR A 72 -3.53 -6.28 -6.69
N HIS A 73 -2.37 -5.74 -7.02
CA HIS A 73 -2.07 -4.32 -6.84
C HIS A 73 -1.57 -3.70 -8.15
N PRO A 74 -1.84 -2.42 -8.39
CA PRO A 74 -1.25 -1.72 -9.52
C PRO A 74 0.26 -1.55 -9.30
N VAL A 75 1.04 -1.76 -10.36
CA VAL A 75 2.49 -1.44 -10.42
C VAL A 75 2.79 -0.30 -11.37
N SER A 76 1.88 0.01 -12.29
CA SER A 76 1.93 1.21 -13.10
C SER A 76 0.54 1.64 -13.52
N VAL A 77 0.39 2.93 -13.78
CA VAL A 77 -0.84 3.54 -14.30
C VAL A 77 -0.45 4.51 -15.41
N THR A 78 -1.14 4.43 -16.53
CA THR A 78 -0.94 5.27 -17.72
C THR A 78 -2.29 5.71 -18.27
N PHE A 79 -2.28 6.84 -18.98
CA PHE A 79 -3.46 7.38 -19.65
C PHE A 79 -3.18 7.48 -21.13
N THR A 80 -4.22 7.35 -21.95
CA THR A 80 -4.05 7.45 -23.41
C THR A 80 -3.73 8.87 -23.87
N ASN A 81 -3.89 9.88 -23.00
CA ASN A 81 -3.61 11.28 -23.30
C ASN A 81 -2.89 11.98 -22.14
N THR A 82 -1.64 11.60 -21.90
CA THR A 82 -0.84 12.08 -20.75
C THR A 82 -0.56 13.58 -20.76
N GLU A 83 -0.58 14.23 -21.92
CA GLU A 83 -0.31 15.68 -22.05
C GLU A 83 -1.36 16.54 -21.33
N GLN A 84 -2.55 15.99 -21.08
CA GLN A 84 -3.61 16.69 -20.38
C GLN A 84 -3.52 16.58 -18.86
N MET A 85 -2.61 15.78 -18.28
CA MET A 85 -2.60 15.51 -16.84
C MET A 85 -1.81 16.56 -16.05
N SER A 86 -2.39 17.04 -14.95
CA SER A 86 -1.71 17.92 -14.01
C SER A 86 -0.70 17.17 -13.14
N LYS A 87 0.28 17.90 -12.60
CA LYS A 87 1.30 17.33 -11.69
C LYS A 87 0.66 16.74 -10.44
N GLU A 88 -0.45 17.32 -10.00
CA GLU A 88 -1.27 16.87 -8.88
C GLU A 88 -1.81 15.46 -9.15
N VAL A 89 -2.38 15.22 -10.33
CA VAL A 89 -2.87 13.88 -10.71
C VAL A 89 -1.70 12.88 -10.75
N PHE A 90 -0.56 13.23 -11.36
CA PHE A 90 0.62 12.36 -11.36
C PHE A 90 1.14 12.02 -9.95
N GLY A 91 1.13 12.99 -9.03
CA GLY A 91 1.52 12.76 -7.63
C GLY A 91 0.68 11.71 -6.94
N PHE A 92 -0.64 11.74 -7.14
CA PHE A 92 -1.52 10.71 -6.57
C PHE A 92 -1.36 9.34 -7.22
N LEU A 93 -1.17 9.28 -8.55
CA LEU A 93 -0.89 8.02 -9.23
C LEU A 93 0.40 7.38 -8.72
N HIS A 94 1.41 8.19 -8.42
CA HIS A 94 2.64 7.72 -7.80
C HIS A 94 2.36 7.04 -6.45
N HIS A 95 1.60 7.70 -5.57
CA HIS A 95 1.20 7.11 -4.28
C HIS A 95 0.45 5.79 -4.45
N MET A 96 -0.46 5.67 -5.43
CA MET A 96 -1.17 4.43 -5.69
C MET A 96 -0.25 3.25 -6.06
N THR A 97 0.81 3.52 -6.81
CA THR A 97 1.72 2.47 -7.30
C THR A 97 2.85 2.12 -6.33
N MET A 98 3.24 3.05 -5.45
CA MET A 98 4.43 2.92 -4.59
C MET A 98 4.06 2.82 -3.09
N ASP A 99 3.17 3.67 -2.61
CA ASP A 99 2.81 3.78 -1.20
C ASP A 99 1.47 3.07 -0.94
N GLN A 100 1.52 1.76 -0.72
CA GLN A 100 0.34 0.95 -0.38
C GLN A 100 -0.14 1.15 1.07
N LYS A 101 -0.10 2.40 1.54
CA LYS A 101 -0.66 2.78 2.83
C LYS A 101 -2.17 2.96 2.68
N GLU A 102 -2.92 2.52 3.68
CA GLU A 102 -4.38 2.71 3.77
C GLU A 102 -4.77 4.11 4.29
N GLU A 103 -3.85 5.07 4.24
CA GLU A 103 -4.04 6.42 4.74
C GLU A 103 -4.69 7.30 3.66
N ILE A 104 -5.78 7.96 4.03
CA ILE A 104 -6.39 8.96 3.17
C ILE A 104 -5.41 10.11 3.01
N THR A 105 -5.03 10.38 1.77
CA THR A 105 -4.15 11.51 1.45
C THR A 105 -5.00 12.67 0.97
N THR A 106 -4.88 13.82 1.63
CA THR A 106 -5.55 15.06 1.23
C THR A 106 -4.56 16.20 1.08
N TYR A 107 -4.78 17.08 0.10
CA TYR A 107 -4.13 18.37 0.06
C TYR A 107 -5.15 19.48 -0.20
N THR A 108 -4.81 20.69 0.25
CA THR A 108 -5.55 21.91 -0.04
C THR A 108 -4.56 23.04 -0.33
N ARG A 109 -4.78 23.77 -1.40
CA ARG A 109 -4.04 24.97 -1.77
C ARG A 109 -5.00 26.01 -2.30
N THR A 110 -4.77 27.28 -1.98
CA THR A 110 -5.58 28.39 -2.50
C THR A 110 -4.70 29.37 -3.25
N GLU A 111 -5.17 29.83 -4.39
CA GLU A 111 -4.56 30.89 -5.19
C GLU A 111 -5.56 32.00 -5.48
N VAL A 112 -5.09 33.24 -5.52
CA VAL A 112 -5.94 34.37 -5.88
C VAL A 112 -5.79 34.66 -7.37
N LEU A 113 -6.87 34.49 -8.12
CA LEU A 113 -6.99 34.88 -9.51
C LEU A 113 -7.60 36.29 -9.60
N LYS A 114 -7.08 37.10 -10.51
CA LYS A 114 -7.60 38.43 -10.82
C LYS A 114 -7.93 38.51 -12.29
N HIS A 115 -9.12 39.00 -12.60
CA HIS A 115 -9.60 39.18 -13.96
C HIS A 115 -10.26 40.54 -14.11
N VAL A 116 -10.00 41.20 -15.23
CA VAL A 116 -10.72 42.42 -15.61
C VAL A 116 -11.88 42.01 -16.50
N ILE A 117 -13.11 42.22 -16.04
CA ILE A 117 -14.31 41.89 -16.82
C ILE A 117 -14.75 43.13 -17.59
N ALA A 118 -14.74 43.05 -18.92
CA ALA A 118 -15.10 44.14 -19.82
C ALA A 118 -16.59 44.54 -19.67
N PRO A 119 -16.95 45.81 -19.96
CA PRO A 119 -18.35 46.22 -19.98
C PRO A 119 -19.14 45.44 -21.03
N LYS A 120 -20.44 45.29 -20.82
CA LYS A 120 -21.36 44.60 -21.75
C LYS A 120 -21.02 43.12 -21.99
N THR A 121 -20.32 42.47 -21.05
CA THR A 121 -19.97 41.05 -21.14
C THR A 121 -20.46 40.25 -19.94
N ARG A 122 -20.73 38.97 -20.14
CA ARG A 122 -20.92 37.98 -19.05
C ARG A 122 -19.80 36.97 -19.14
N VAL A 123 -19.28 36.55 -17.99
CA VAL A 123 -18.14 35.65 -17.89
C VAL A 123 -18.45 34.54 -16.90
N LEU A 124 -18.26 33.31 -17.34
CA LEU A 124 -18.32 32.10 -16.52
C LEU A 124 -16.91 31.52 -16.40
N LEU A 125 -16.47 31.29 -15.17
CA LEU A 125 -15.21 30.59 -14.90
C LEU A 125 -15.53 29.15 -14.49
N TYR A 126 -14.89 28.20 -15.14
CA TYR A 126 -14.91 26.79 -14.78
C TYR A 126 -13.53 26.34 -14.29
N GLN A 127 -13.51 25.41 -13.33
CA GLN A 127 -12.31 24.72 -12.86
C GLN A 127 -12.40 23.26 -13.30
N ARG A 128 -11.27 22.71 -13.77
CA ARG A 128 -11.18 21.31 -14.13
C ARG A 128 -11.06 20.44 -12.88
N VAL A 129 -11.81 19.35 -12.85
CA VAL A 129 -11.83 18.35 -11.78
C VAL A 129 -11.56 16.99 -12.39
N PHE A 130 -10.60 16.25 -11.85
CA PHE A 130 -10.35 14.86 -12.18
C PHE A 130 -11.04 13.95 -11.15
N GLU A 131 -11.80 12.98 -11.63
CA GLU A 131 -12.41 11.94 -10.81
C GLU A 131 -12.05 10.55 -11.32
N ALA A 132 -11.56 9.72 -10.42
CA ALA A 132 -11.37 8.28 -10.62
C ALA A 132 -11.83 7.54 -9.36
N PRO A 133 -11.98 6.22 -9.37
CA PRO A 133 -12.35 5.48 -8.16
C PRO A 133 -11.42 5.79 -7.00
N GLY A 134 -11.98 6.24 -5.88
CA GLY A 134 -11.21 6.66 -4.71
C GLY A 134 -10.41 7.95 -4.88
N MET A 135 -10.58 8.71 -5.96
CA MET A 135 -9.82 9.94 -6.23
C MET A 135 -10.71 11.08 -6.69
N VAL A 136 -10.54 12.25 -6.09
CA VAL A 136 -11.14 13.50 -6.55
C VAL A 136 -10.09 14.60 -6.44
N ILE A 137 -9.78 15.25 -7.57
CA ILE A 137 -8.71 16.25 -7.65
C ILE A 137 -9.26 17.49 -8.37
N HIS A 138 -9.36 18.60 -7.63
CA HIS A 138 -9.63 19.93 -8.16
C HIS A 138 -8.31 20.55 -8.64
N GLU A 139 -8.19 20.70 -9.95
CA GLU A 139 -6.94 21.10 -10.58
C GLU A 139 -6.80 22.63 -10.61
N ARG A 140 -5.58 23.09 -10.90
CA ARG A 140 -5.32 24.50 -11.16
C ARG A 140 -5.91 24.99 -12.48
N THR A 141 -6.14 24.08 -13.43
CA THR A 141 -6.59 24.41 -14.79
C THR A 141 -8.00 25.02 -14.75
N THR A 142 -8.14 26.20 -15.33
CA THR A 142 -9.43 26.90 -15.45
C THR A 142 -9.77 27.18 -16.91
N LYS A 143 -11.06 27.36 -17.20
CA LYS A 143 -11.58 27.76 -18.51
C LYS A 143 -12.59 28.88 -18.31
N MET A 144 -12.38 30.00 -19.00
CA MET A 144 -13.25 31.16 -18.95
C MET A 144 -14.03 31.26 -20.27
N VAL A 145 -15.36 31.39 -20.19
CA VAL A 145 -16.27 31.42 -21.34
C VAL A 145 -17.37 32.46 -21.14
N THR A 146 -18.02 32.87 -22.22
CA THR A 146 -19.14 33.85 -22.18
C THR A 146 -20.52 33.20 -22.28
N ILE A 147 -20.56 31.90 -22.60
CA ILE A 147 -21.76 31.07 -22.64
C ILE A 147 -21.51 29.79 -21.82
N PRO A 148 -22.53 29.23 -21.15
CA PRO A 148 -22.38 27.98 -20.41
C PRO A 148 -21.88 26.83 -21.29
N LEU A 149 -21.02 25.98 -20.75
CA LEU A 149 -20.57 24.77 -21.43
C LEU A 149 -21.74 23.81 -21.65
N THR A 150 -21.73 23.10 -22.78
CA THR A 150 -22.66 22.00 -23.05
C THR A 150 -22.40 20.80 -22.12
N LYS A 151 -23.36 19.88 -21.97
CA LYS A 151 -23.19 18.71 -21.08
C LYS A 151 -22.02 17.83 -21.50
N GLU A 152 -21.79 17.73 -22.81
CA GLU A 152 -20.72 16.95 -23.43
C GLU A 152 -19.35 17.60 -23.21
N GLU A 153 -19.30 18.94 -23.23
CA GLU A 153 -18.07 19.67 -22.87
C GLU A 153 -17.77 19.63 -21.37
N VAL A 154 -18.78 19.41 -20.53
CA VAL A 154 -18.62 19.37 -19.07
C VAL A 154 -17.97 18.08 -18.59
N VAL A 155 -18.06 16.97 -19.33
CA VAL A 155 -17.52 15.66 -18.89
C VAL A 155 -16.78 14.95 -20.01
N GLU A 156 -15.49 14.72 -19.81
CA GLU A 156 -14.64 13.91 -20.69
C GLU A 156 -14.28 12.61 -19.97
N LYS A 157 -14.64 11.45 -20.53
CA LYS A 157 -14.24 10.15 -19.99
C LYS A 157 -12.91 9.73 -20.59
N ILE A 158 -11.99 9.28 -19.74
CA ILE A 158 -10.64 8.89 -20.13
C ILE A 158 -10.31 7.48 -19.63
N PRO A 159 -9.85 6.56 -20.49
CA PRO A 159 -9.41 5.25 -20.06
C PRO A 159 -8.05 5.35 -19.37
N MET A 160 -8.00 4.78 -18.17
CA MET A 160 -6.82 4.61 -17.34
C MET A 160 -6.34 3.16 -17.49
N GLN A 161 -5.17 2.98 -18.08
CA GLN A 161 -4.54 1.68 -18.29
C GLN A 161 -3.58 1.38 -17.13
N MET A 162 -3.77 0.24 -16.49
CA MET A 162 -2.97 -0.17 -15.34
C MET A 162 -2.30 -1.51 -15.62
N MET A 163 -1.10 -1.68 -15.10
CA MET A 163 -0.47 -2.99 -15.02
C MET A 163 -0.62 -3.50 -13.60
N MET A 164 -1.23 -4.68 -13.47
CA MET A 164 -1.54 -5.32 -12.20
C MET A 164 -0.54 -6.43 -11.92
N LYS A 165 -0.17 -6.63 -10.66
CA LYS A 165 0.65 -7.76 -10.22
C LYS A 165 -0.04 -8.51 -9.08
N PRO A 166 0.00 -9.85 -9.06
CA PRO A 166 -0.40 -10.61 -7.88
C PRO A 166 0.38 -10.17 -6.65
N MET A 167 -0.33 -9.95 -5.55
CA MET A 167 0.28 -9.74 -4.25
C MET A 167 0.83 -11.07 -3.72
N MET A 168 1.99 -11.00 -3.08
CA MET A 168 2.59 -12.14 -2.38
C MET A 168 2.31 -11.99 -0.88
N PHE A 169 1.88 -13.08 -0.27
CA PHE A 169 1.63 -13.17 1.15
C PHE A 169 2.47 -14.28 1.77
N VAL A 170 2.77 -14.14 3.04
CA VAL A 170 3.37 -15.22 3.82
C VAL A 170 2.28 -16.24 4.13
N LYS A 171 2.58 -17.53 3.92
CA LYS A 171 1.75 -18.65 4.39
C LYS A 171 2.38 -19.48 5.51
N GLY A 172 3.66 -19.25 5.79
CA GLY A 172 4.39 -19.96 6.83
C GLY A 172 5.88 -19.72 6.77
N LEU A 173 6.62 -20.56 7.49
CA LEU A 173 8.07 -20.53 7.59
C LEU A 173 8.63 -21.92 7.36
N LYS A 174 9.82 -21.96 6.77
CA LYS A 174 10.70 -23.12 6.81
C LYS A 174 11.86 -22.80 7.74
N VAL A 175 12.12 -23.69 8.69
CA VAL A 175 13.33 -23.64 9.53
C VAL A 175 14.44 -24.41 8.81
N VAL A 176 15.63 -23.83 8.74
CA VAL A 176 16.79 -24.46 8.11
C VAL A 176 17.90 -24.59 9.14
N TYR A 177 18.40 -25.82 9.29
CA TYR A 177 19.54 -26.14 10.15
C TYR A 177 20.80 -26.35 9.32
N SER A 178 21.95 -25.88 9.83
CA SER A 178 23.27 -26.28 9.33
C SER A 178 24.30 -26.44 10.44
N ASP A 179 25.39 -27.13 10.11
CA ASP A 179 26.64 -27.21 10.87
C ASP A 179 27.61 -26.06 10.55
N SER A 180 27.35 -25.27 9.50
CA SER A 180 28.21 -24.15 9.09
C SER A 180 27.41 -22.89 8.82
N HIS A 181 27.90 -21.76 9.32
CA HIS A 181 27.33 -20.43 9.04
C HIS A 181 27.36 -20.05 7.54
N LEU A 182 28.25 -20.68 6.76
CA LEU A 182 28.37 -20.42 5.32
C LEU A 182 27.19 -20.99 4.51
N ASP A 183 26.42 -21.91 5.10
CA ASP A 183 25.27 -22.55 4.45
C ASP A 183 23.97 -21.75 4.64
N ALA A 184 24.06 -20.51 5.13
CA ALA A 184 22.92 -19.65 5.35
C ALA A 184 22.12 -19.46 4.04
N PRO A 185 20.80 -19.76 4.02
CA PRO A 185 19.99 -19.60 2.81
C PRO A 185 20.01 -18.16 2.31
N THR A 186 20.03 -17.97 0.98
CA THR A 186 20.09 -16.62 0.38
C THR A 186 18.81 -15.81 0.60
N ASP A 187 17.68 -16.49 0.70
CA ASP A 187 16.32 -15.97 0.84
C ASP A 187 15.80 -16.01 2.29
N ARG A 188 16.70 -16.23 3.26
CA ARG A 188 16.35 -16.17 4.68
C ARG A 188 15.89 -14.77 5.11
N ILE A 189 15.12 -14.76 6.19
CA ILE A 189 14.71 -13.54 6.90
C ILE A 189 15.95 -12.92 7.53
N ARG A 190 16.15 -11.61 7.32
CA ARG A 190 17.29 -10.86 7.85
C ARG A 190 16.90 -10.01 9.02
N ASP A 191 17.89 -9.64 9.82
CA ASP A 191 17.72 -8.60 10.84
C ASP A 191 17.63 -7.22 10.19
N VAL A 192 16.65 -6.43 10.63
CA VAL A 192 16.37 -5.09 10.10
C VAL A 192 17.43 -4.06 10.48
N PHE A 193 18.20 -4.30 11.55
CA PHE A 193 19.26 -3.42 12.04
C PHE A 193 20.66 -3.91 11.64
N GLY A 194 20.75 -4.95 10.80
CA GLY A 194 22.02 -5.51 10.32
C GLY A 194 22.74 -6.40 11.33
N GLY A 195 22.06 -6.83 12.41
CA GLY A 195 22.56 -7.84 13.33
C GLY A 195 22.59 -9.25 12.72
N SER A 196 23.02 -10.24 13.51
CA SER A 196 23.00 -11.65 13.07
C SER A 196 21.56 -12.13 12.87
N ASP A 197 21.29 -12.70 11.70
CA ASP A 197 20.01 -13.31 11.33
C ASP A 197 19.95 -14.81 11.67
N GLU A 198 20.98 -15.32 12.33
CA GLU A 198 21.06 -16.67 12.86
C GLU A 198 20.41 -16.75 14.24
N ILE A 199 19.42 -17.64 14.41
CA ILE A 199 18.59 -17.67 15.62
C ILE A 199 19.38 -18.10 16.86
N ASN A 200 20.35 -19.01 16.71
CA ASN A 200 21.18 -19.52 17.80
C ASN A 200 22.48 -18.73 18.02
N TYR A 201 22.57 -17.51 17.48
CA TYR A 201 23.75 -16.67 17.61
C TYR A 201 24.15 -16.49 19.08
N MET A 202 25.41 -16.80 19.39
CA MET A 202 26.04 -16.84 20.72
C MET A 202 25.63 -18.02 21.65
N TYR A 203 24.79 -18.96 21.20
CA TYR A 203 24.32 -20.07 22.04
C TYR A 203 24.90 -21.44 21.65
N GLY A 204 25.66 -21.52 20.55
CA GLY A 204 26.18 -22.78 20.02
C GLY A 204 25.10 -23.67 19.41
N GLY A 205 25.40 -24.97 19.23
CA GLY A 205 24.48 -25.90 18.57
C GLY A 205 24.51 -25.81 17.05
N LYS A 206 23.37 -26.08 16.40
CA LYS A 206 23.22 -25.87 14.95
C LYS A 206 22.99 -24.39 14.67
N TYR A 207 23.47 -23.95 13.51
CA TYR A 207 23.04 -22.68 12.93
C TYR A 207 21.60 -22.83 12.44
N VAL A 208 20.75 -21.86 12.78
CA VAL A 208 19.32 -21.91 12.50
C VAL A 208 18.90 -20.62 11.79
N TRP A 209 18.22 -20.75 10.66
CA TRP A 209 17.62 -19.62 9.94
C TRP A 209 16.16 -19.88 9.60
N LEU A 210 15.43 -18.79 9.38
CA LEU A 210 14.04 -18.81 8.94
C LEU A 210 13.98 -18.40 7.47
N VAL A 211 13.26 -19.17 6.66
CA VAL A 211 12.98 -18.86 5.25
C VAL A 211 11.47 -18.66 5.08
N PRO A 212 11.00 -17.53 4.54
CA PRO A 212 9.58 -17.27 4.38
C PRO A 212 8.99 -18.15 3.27
N MET A 213 7.85 -18.77 3.56
CA MET A 213 7.06 -19.47 2.55
C MET A 213 5.99 -18.53 2.02
N MET A 214 6.07 -18.19 0.73
CA MET A 214 5.17 -17.24 0.10
C MET A 214 4.05 -17.93 -0.69
N THR A 215 2.92 -17.24 -0.86
CA THR A 215 1.76 -17.66 -1.65
C THR A 215 1.09 -16.44 -2.29
N THR A 216 0.38 -16.63 -3.41
CA THR A 216 -0.53 -15.62 -3.96
C THR A 216 -1.98 -15.86 -3.52
N MET A 217 -2.27 -17.02 -2.93
CA MET A 217 -3.61 -17.41 -2.53
C MET A 217 -3.96 -16.82 -1.16
N VAL A 218 -4.98 -15.98 -1.12
CA VAL A 218 -5.46 -15.33 0.11
C VAL A 218 -6.01 -16.36 1.11
N SER A 219 -6.49 -17.50 0.63
CA SER A 219 -6.93 -18.62 1.48
C SER A 219 -5.78 -19.24 2.29
N GLU A 220 -4.57 -19.27 1.74
CA GLU A 220 -3.36 -19.85 2.38
C GLU A 220 -2.59 -18.84 3.24
N ALA A 221 -2.79 -17.54 2.99
CA ALA A 221 -2.06 -16.49 3.68
C ALA A 221 -2.38 -16.46 5.20
N ILE A 222 -1.34 -16.20 5.99
CA ILE A 222 -1.42 -16.05 7.45
C ILE A 222 -1.32 -14.56 7.84
N ASN A 223 -1.62 -14.27 9.09
CA ASN A 223 -1.52 -12.91 9.64
C ASN A 223 -0.92 -12.84 11.04
N HIS A 224 -0.44 -13.98 11.55
CA HIS A 224 0.14 -14.08 12.88
C HIS A 224 1.08 -15.27 13.00
N PHE A 225 1.99 -15.19 13.97
CA PHE A 225 2.75 -16.32 14.48
C PHE A 225 2.58 -16.40 15.99
N ASP A 226 2.28 -17.59 16.49
CA ASP A 226 2.38 -17.88 17.92
C ASP A 226 3.79 -18.41 18.21
N LEU A 227 4.45 -17.85 19.23
CA LEU A 227 5.69 -18.39 19.76
C LEU A 227 5.34 -19.32 20.93
N VAL A 228 5.69 -20.59 20.80
CA VAL A 228 5.51 -21.60 21.84
C VAL A 228 6.88 -21.98 22.39
N ILE A 229 7.08 -21.83 23.71
CA ILE A 229 8.29 -22.28 24.42
C ILE A 229 7.87 -23.34 25.43
N THR A 230 8.51 -24.50 25.41
CA THR A 230 8.11 -25.68 26.20
C THR A 230 9.32 -26.53 26.61
N SER A 231 9.19 -27.22 27.75
CA SER A 231 10.20 -28.16 28.23
C SER A 231 10.22 -29.47 27.46
N ASN A 232 9.11 -29.83 26.81
CA ASN A 232 8.97 -31.09 26.06
C ASN A 232 9.08 -30.85 24.57
N ALA A 233 9.87 -31.68 23.89
CA ALA A 233 9.97 -31.63 22.43
C ALA A 233 8.63 -32.01 21.78
N ASP A 234 8.19 -31.20 20.84
CA ASP A 234 7.16 -31.53 19.87
C ASP A 234 7.81 -32.01 18.56
N PRO A 235 7.66 -33.28 18.17
CA PRO A 235 8.23 -33.80 16.92
C PRO A 235 7.52 -33.27 15.66
N HIS A 236 6.39 -32.57 15.78
CA HIS A 236 5.65 -32.00 14.65
C HIS A 236 6.14 -30.60 14.26
N HIS A 237 7.06 -30.02 15.02
CA HIS A 237 7.56 -28.67 14.79
C HIS A 237 9.09 -28.61 14.81
N ASP A 238 9.64 -27.74 13.98
CA ASP A 238 11.08 -27.50 13.90
C ASP A 238 11.51 -26.61 15.09
N ASP A 239 12.30 -27.18 15.99
CA ASP A 239 12.86 -26.47 17.14
C ASP A 239 13.87 -25.39 16.73
N LEU A 240 13.63 -24.14 17.11
CA LEU A 240 14.57 -23.05 16.83
C LEU A 240 15.80 -23.08 17.74
N ALA A 241 15.79 -23.86 18.82
CA ALA A 241 16.89 -24.04 19.76
C ALA A 241 17.84 -25.18 19.37
N LYS A 242 17.74 -25.71 18.15
CA LYS A 242 18.32 -27.01 17.78
C LYS A 242 19.79 -27.15 18.18
N GLY A 243 20.06 -28.04 19.13
CA GLY A 243 21.42 -28.36 19.59
C GLY A 243 22.06 -27.34 20.53
N ALA A 244 21.39 -26.22 20.82
CA ALA A 244 21.88 -25.21 21.77
C ALA A 244 21.46 -25.49 23.22
N GLY A 245 20.53 -26.44 23.42
CA GLY A 245 19.96 -26.76 24.74
C GLY A 245 18.89 -25.77 25.21
N GLY A 246 18.41 -25.98 26.43
CA GLY A 246 17.29 -25.22 27.02
C GLY A 246 15.92 -25.71 26.58
N ALA A 247 14.89 -24.88 26.80
CA ALA A 247 13.52 -25.16 26.36
C ALA A 247 13.42 -25.12 24.82
N TYR A 248 12.62 -26.04 24.27
CA TYR A 248 12.28 -26.08 22.85
C TYR A 248 11.39 -24.90 22.50
N ARG A 249 11.54 -24.39 21.27
CA ARG A 249 10.73 -23.26 20.84
C ARG A 249 10.32 -23.34 19.38
N TYR A 250 9.09 -22.93 19.11
CA TYR A 250 8.42 -23.12 17.84
C TYR A 250 7.68 -21.86 17.42
N LEU A 251 7.74 -21.54 16.13
CA LEU A 251 6.91 -20.50 15.51
C LEU A 251 5.77 -21.16 14.76
N ILE A 252 4.55 -20.98 15.25
CA ILE A 252 3.35 -21.61 14.69
C ILE A 252 2.63 -20.59 13.80
N PRO A 253 2.49 -20.84 12.49
CA PRO A 253 1.76 -19.95 11.60
C PRO A 253 0.26 -19.98 11.89
N VAL A 254 -0.36 -18.81 12.06
CA VAL A 254 -1.77 -18.69 12.41
C VAL A 254 -2.50 -17.73 11.46
N LYS A 255 -3.67 -18.16 10.99
CA LYS A 255 -4.63 -17.32 10.28
C LYS A 255 -5.79 -16.94 11.19
N LYS A 256 -5.75 -15.73 11.75
CA LYS A 256 -6.87 -15.15 12.51
C LYS A 256 -7.95 -14.70 11.53
N THR A 257 -9.13 -15.31 11.59
CA THR A 257 -10.25 -15.05 10.66
C THR A 257 -11.00 -13.74 10.93
N THR A 258 -10.65 -13.01 11.98
CA THR A 258 -11.30 -11.78 12.42
C THR A 258 -10.78 -10.52 11.71
N THR A 259 -9.81 -10.64 10.79
CA THR A 259 -9.21 -9.51 10.09
C THR A 259 -8.92 -9.84 8.62
N ASP A 260 -9.06 -8.83 7.77
CA ASP A 260 -8.68 -8.81 6.35
C ASP A 260 -7.21 -8.38 6.12
N LEU A 261 -6.47 -8.19 7.21
CA LEU A 261 -5.05 -7.93 7.19
C LEU A 261 -4.28 -9.25 7.04
N LEU A 262 -3.43 -9.33 6.02
CA LEU A 262 -2.55 -10.47 5.75
C LEU A 262 -1.09 -10.06 5.76
N MET A 263 -0.24 -11.01 6.10
CA MET A 263 1.19 -10.81 6.22
C MET A 263 1.87 -10.78 4.84
N THR A 264 2.60 -9.71 4.54
CA THR A 264 3.30 -9.53 3.25
C THR A 264 4.81 -9.58 3.38
N GLU A 265 5.36 -9.24 4.54
CA GLU A 265 6.81 -9.19 4.79
C GLU A 265 7.14 -9.67 6.19
N LEU A 266 8.34 -10.27 6.34
CA LEU A 266 8.93 -10.69 7.59
C LEU A 266 10.33 -10.11 7.74
N THR A 267 10.69 -9.75 8.98
CA THR A 267 12.05 -9.37 9.36
C THR A 267 12.35 -9.87 10.76
N LEU A 268 13.63 -10.05 11.08
CA LEU A 268 14.07 -10.18 12.47
C LEU A 268 14.39 -8.80 13.04
N ALA A 269 14.26 -8.68 14.35
CA ALA A 269 14.70 -7.52 15.10
C ALA A 269 15.43 -8.01 16.36
N ARG A 270 16.75 -7.79 16.39
CA ARG A 270 17.64 -8.23 17.46
C ARG A 270 18.12 -7.02 18.28
N PHE A 271 18.12 -7.18 19.60
CA PHE A 271 18.45 -6.10 20.54
C PHE A 271 19.32 -6.61 21.70
N SER A 272 20.20 -5.75 22.21
CA SER A 272 21.04 -6.05 23.39
C SER A 272 20.28 -5.89 24.72
N SER A 273 19.06 -5.39 24.69
CA SER A 273 18.21 -5.14 25.86
C SER A 273 16.75 -5.50 25.54
N ASP A 274 15.96 -5.78 26.57
CA ASP A 274 14.53 -6.01 26.38
C ASP A 274 13.87 -4.74 25.86
N VAL A 275 13.23 -4.84 24.70
CA VAL A 275 12.49 -3.76 24.06
C VAL A 275 11.04 -4.15 23.83
N HIS A 276 10.53 -5.23 24.43
CA HIS A 276 9.15 -5.70 24.21
C HIS A 276 8.13 -4.59 24.45
N LEU A 277 8.27 -3.85 25.55
CA LEU A 277 7.41 -2.70 25.84
C LEU A 277 7.57 -1.59 24.79
N LEU A 278 8.79 -1.33 24.31
CA LEU A 278 9.06 -0.31 23.28
C LEU A 278 8.46 -0.71 21.93
N LEU A 279 8.53 -1.98 21.54
CA LEU A 279 7.89 -2.50 20.33
C LEU A 279 6.35 -2.42 20.42
N SER A 280 5.80 -2.61 21.62
CA SER A 280 4.35 -2.53 21.85
C SER A 280 3.79 -1.10 21.96
N THR A 281 4.62 -0.12 22.36
CA THR A 281 4.18 1.25 22.71
C THR A 281 4.76 2.34 21.83
N MET A 282 5.94 2.15 21.23
CA MET A 282 6.54 3.08 20.30
C MET A 282 6.41 2.57 18.88
N PHE A 283 5.88 3.44 18.02
CA PHE A 283 5.95 3.27 16.59
C PHE A 283 7.41 3.47 16.18
N TYR A 284 8.23 2.42 16.18
CA TYR A 284 9.51 2.47 15.48
C TYR A 284 9.15 2.73 14.01
N PRO A 285 9.50 3.90 13.43
CA PRO A 285 8.93 4.37 12.15
C PRO A 285 9.23 3.46 10.96
N HIS A 286 10.08 2.43 11.16
CA HIS A 286 10.49 1.45 10.17
C HIS A 286 10.12 0.01 10.55
N LEU A 287 9.60 -0.24 11.77
CA LEU A 287 9.20 -1.57 12.19
C LEU A 287 7.72 -1.81 11.90
N PRO A 288 7.39 -2.93 11.25
CA PRO A 288 6.01 -3.35 11.10
C PRO A 288 5.27 -3.59 12.43
N LYS A 289 3.93 -3.52 12.41
CA LYS A 289 3.10 -3.49 13.62
C LYS A 289 2.95 -4.83 14.37
N GLY A 290 3.28 -5.96 13.75
CA GLY A 290 3.13 -7.27 14.40
C GLY A 290 4.48 -7.88 14.75
N PHE A 291 4.58 -8.49 15.93
CA PHE A 291 5.80 -9.14 16.39
C PHE A 291 5.49 -10.25 17.41
N THR A 292 6.42 -11.20 17.58
CA THR A 292 6.35 -12.24 18.62
C THR A 292 6.73 -11.69 20.00
N THR A 293 6.60 -12.48 21.06
CA THR A 293 7.44 -12.28 22.25
C THR A 293 8.91 -12.62 21.96
N ASP A 294 9.80 -12.46 22.94
CA ASP A 294 11.21 -12.76 22.78
C ASP A 294 11.46 -14.26 22.49
N ILE A 295 12.00 -14.54 21.31
CA ILE A 295 12.39 -15.89 20.86
C ILE A 295 13.53 -16.44 21.72
N ASN A 296 14.39 -15.57 22.26
CA ASN A 296 15.51 -15.95 23.11
C ASN A 296 15.18 -15.95 24.61
N MET A 297 13.90 -15.85 24.97
CA MET A 297 13.45 -15.83 26.35
C MET A 297 14.09 -16.99 27.14
N GLU A 298 14.59 -16.66 28.34
CA GLU A 298 15.27 -17.58 29.27
C GLU A 298 16.62 -18.17 28.81
N ARG A 299 17.18 -17.73 27.68
CA ARG A 299 18.53 -18.15 27.24
C ARG A 299 19.66 -17.23 27.71
N GLY A 300 19.31 -16.03 28.18
CA GLY A 300 20.26 -14.94 28.42
C GLY A 300 20.83 -14.34 27.14
N GLY A 301 21.63 -13.28 27.23
CA GLY A 301 22.24 -12.64 26.05
C GLY A 301 21.32 -11.61 25.37
N GLU A 302 21.10 -11.78 24.07
CA GLU A 302 20.33 -10.85 23.23
C GLU A 302 18.86 -11.26 23.07
N TYR A 303 18.02 -10.26 22.84
CA TYR A 303 16.59 -10.41 22.58
C TYR A 303 16.34 -10.50 21.08
N LEU A 304 15.44 -11.39 20.67
CA LEU A 304 15.15 -11.62 19.27
C LEU A 304 13.65 -11.71 19.03
N TYR A 305 13.16 -10.91 18.09
CA TYR A 305 11.75 -10.87 17.70
C TYR A 305 11.61 -11.18 16.22
N LEU A 306 10.59 -11.97 15.86
CA LEU A 306 10.09 -12.01 14.49
C LEU A 306 9.06 -10.90 14.34
N VAL A 307 9.24 -10.04 13.35
CA VAL A 307 8.42 -8.86 13.09
C VAL A 307 7.82 -8.95 11.69
N TRP A 308 6.60 -8.47 11.51
CA TRP A 308 5.86 -8.65 10.26
C TRP A 308 4.96 -7.49 9.85
N LYS A 309 4.92 -7.26 8.53
CA LYS A 309 4.06 -6.27 7.89
C LYS A 309 2.73 -6.88 7.51
N LEU A 310 1.68 -6.19 7.93
CA LEU A 310 0.31 -6.50 7.59
C LEU A 310 -0.20 -5.53 6.55
N GLN A 311 -0.99 -6.05 5.61
CA GLN A 311 -1.64 -5.26 4.58
C GLN A 311 -3.08 -5.71 4.41
N LYS A 312 -3.98 -4.76 4.24
CA LYS A 312 -5.38 -5.04 3.94
C LYS A 312 -5.51 -5.61 2.53
N VAL A 313 -6.37 -6.61 2.37
CA VAL A 313 -6.47 -7.38 1.14
C VAL A 313 -7.86 -7.27 0.53
N TYR A 314 -7.89 -7.08 -0.78
CA TYR A 314 -9.11 -7.00 -1.59
C TYR A 314 -9.10 -8.15 -2.60
N VAL A 315 -9.85 -9.20 -2.27
CA VAL A 315 -9.80 -10.47 -3.02
C VAL A 315 -10.59 -10.36 -4.33
N VAL A 316 -10.00 -10.92 -5.39
CA VAL A 316 -10.61 -11.10 -6.71
C VAL A 316 -11.42 -12.39 -6.77
#